data_AF-P92501-F1
#
_entry.id   AF-P92501-F1
#
_cell.length_a   1.000
_cell.length_b   1.000
_cell.length_c   1.000
_cell.angle_alpha   90.00
_cell.angle_beta   90.00
_cell.angle_gamma   90.00
#
_symmetry.space_group_name_H-M   'P 1'
#
loop_
_entity.id
_entity.type
_entity.pdbx_description
1 polymer ?
#
loop_
_entity_poly.entity_id
_entity_poly.type
_entity_poly.pdbx_seq_one_letter_code
_entity_poly.pdbx_strand_id
1 'polypeptide(L)' 'MKKNFPFHMVTNSPWPIILSFSFLNTLISTVIWIYSSISMFMILNFINSILIMML' A
#
# COMPACT_ATOMS: atom_id res chain seq x y z
N MET A 1 23.95 -24.64 -0.40
CA MET A 1 25.20 -23.86 -0.26
C MET A 1 25.13 -23.09 1.06
N LYS A 2 26.02 -23.36 2.02
CA LYS A 2 26.09 -22.60 3.27
C LYS A 2 26.36 -21.13 2.92
N LYS A 3 25.46 -20.22 3.32
CA LYS A 3 25.67 -18.78 3.20
C LYS A 3 26.56 -18.35 4.37
N ASN A 4 27.81 -17.99 4.08
CA ASN A 4 28.79 -17.52 5.07
C ASN A 4 28.68 -16.00 5.32
N PHE A 5 27.56 -15.37 4.97
CA PHE A 5 27.36 -13.93 5.10
C PHE A 5 26.27 -13.65 6.14
N PRO A 6 26.46 -12.66 7.04
CA PRO A 6 25.56 -12.38 8.16
C PRO A 6 24.25 -11.70 7.73
N PHE A 7 23.90 -11.74 6.45
CA PHE A 7 22.74 -11.05 5.90
C PHE A 7 21.62 -12.03 5.58
N HIS A 8 20.42 -11.70 6.07
CA HIS A 8 19.20 -12.38 5.69
C HIS A 8 18.82 -11.97 4.26
N MET A 9 18.77 -12.94 3.34
CA MET A 9 18.23 -12.71 2.01
C MET A 9 16.71 -12.74 2.10
N VAL A 10 16.08 -11.59 1.93
CA VAL A 10 14.62 -11.43 2.03
C VAL A 10 13.95 -12.30 0.96
N THR A 11 12.91 -13.03 1.36
CA THR A 11 12.09 -13.79 0.43
C THR A 11 11.21 -12.85 -0.37
N ASN A 12 10.90 -13.22 -1.62
CA ASN A 12 9.99 -12.43 -2.45
C ASN A 12 8.62 -12.39 -1.77
N SER A 13 8.15 -11.20 -1.44
CA SER A 13 6.83 -10.97 -0.87
C SER A 13 5.99 -10.10 -1.80
N PRO A 14 4.67 -10.33 -1.89
CA PRO A 14 3.78 -9.52 -2.72
C PRO A 14 3.46 -8.16 -2.08
N TRP A 15 3.70 -8.01 -0.77
CA TRP A 15 3.32 -6.85 0.04
C TRP A 15 3.85 -5.51 -0.46
N PRO A 16 5.12 -5.36 -0.91
CA PRO A 16 5.63 -4.08 -1.39
C PRO A 16 4.85 -3.56 -2.60
N ILE A 17 4.42 -4.46 -3.49
CA ILE A 17 3.63 -4.13 -4.67
C ILE A 17 2.21 -3.73 -4.25
N ILE A 18 1.58 -4.51 -3.37
CA ILE A 18 0.23 -4.22 -2.87
C ILE A 18 0.20 -2.85 -2.15
N LEU A 19 1.22 -2.56 -1.33
CA LEU A 19 1.37 -1.28 -0.67
C LEU A 19 1.49 -0.12 -1.66
N SER A 20 2.29 -0.28 -2.73
CA SER A 20 2.46 0.76 -3.75
C SER A 20 1.16 1.11 -4.48
N PHE A 21 0.35 0.10 -4.84
CA PHE A 21 -0.95 0.33 -5.48
C PHE A 21 -1.97 0.96 -4.53
N SER A 22 -1.94 0.63 -3.25
CA SER A 22 -2.82 1.26 -2.29
C SER A 22 -2.46 2.71 -2.04
N PHE A 23 -1.17 3.05 -2.06
CA PHE A 23 -0.71 4.44 -2.05
C PHE A 23 -1.13 5.21 -3.30
N LEU A 24 -1.09 4.57 -4.47
CA LEU A 24 -1.61 5.16 -5.70
C LEU A 24 -3.11 5.45 -5.58
N ASN A 25 -3.89 4.50 -5.07
CA ASN A 25 -5.34 4.67 -4.91
C ASN A 25 -5.72 5.77 -3.92
N THR A 26 -4.96 5.93 -2.82
CA THR A 26 -5.20 7.04 -1.88
C THR A 26 -4.93 8.38 -2.57
N LEU A 27 -3.84 8.52 -3.33
CA LEU A 27 -3.54 9.74 -4.09
C LEU A 27 -4.58 10.05 -5.17
N ILE A 28 -5.10 9.06 -5.89
CA ILE A 28 -6.18 9.28 -6.85
C ILE A 28 -7.46 9.73 -6.13
N SER A 29 -7.77 9.11 -4.99
CA SER A 29 -8.96 9.45 -4.21
C SER A 29 -8.91 10.85 -3.61
N THR A 30 -7.73 11.39 -3.29
CA THR A 30 -7.59 12.79 -2.86
C THR A 30 -7.86 13.77 -4.00
N VAL A 31 -7.42 13.45 -5.23
CA VAL A 31 -7.75 14.25 -6.42
C VAL A 31 -9.26 14.25 -6.67
N ILE A 32 -9.90 13.08 -6.61
CA ILE A 32 -11.36 12.94 -6.77
C ILE A 32 -12.10 13.71 -5.67
N TRP A 33 -11.59 13.68 -4.44
CA TRP A 33 -12.19 14.40 -3.32
C TRP A 33 -12.10 15.92 -3.53
N ILE A 34 -10.97 16.45 -3.98
CA ILE A 34 -10.81 17.89 -4.27
C ILE A 34 -11.72 18.32 -5.43
N TYR A 35 -11.84 17.50 -6.48
CA TYR A 35 -12.59 17.86 -7.68
C TYR A 35 -14.10 17.68 -7.53
N SER A 36 -14.53 16.53 -6.99
CA SER A 36 -15.94 16.13 -6.96
C SER A 36 -16.56 16.24 -5.57
N SER A 37 -15.79 16.58 -4.53
CA SER A 37 -16.23 16.58 -3.11
C SER A 37 -16.78 15.25 -2.58
N ILE A 38 -16.60 14.15 -3.33
CA ILE A 38 -17.01 12.80 -2.92
C ILE A 38 -15.98 12.25 -1.93
N SER A 39 -16.33 12.24 -0.65
CA SER A 39 -15.48 11.74 0.44
C SER A 39 -15.49 10.22 0.57
N MET A 40 -16.49 9.53 0.02
CA MET A 40 -16.66 8.08 0.17
C MET A 40 -15.46 7.28 -0.36
N PHE A 41 -14.94 7.64 -1.55
CA PHE A 41 -13.75 7.00 -2.13
C PHE A 41 -12.51 7.20 -1.27
N MET A 42 -12.39 8.36 -0.64
CA MET A 42 -11.27 8.72 0.22
C MET A 42 -11.28 7.83 1.48
N ILE A 43 -12.45 7.70 2.13
CA ILE A 43 -12.63 6.88 3.33
C ILE A 43 -12.33 5.39 3.05
N LEU A 44 -12.85 4.84 1.95
CA LEU A 44 -12.62 3.44 1.57
C LEU A 44 -11.13 3.13 1.32
N ASN A 45 -10.44 4.02 0.61
CA ASN A 45 -9.01 3.84 0.32
C ASN A 45 -8.13 4.00 1.57
N PHE A 46 -8.53 4.86 2.52
CA PHE A 46 -7.85 4.94 3.82
C PHE A 46 -7.97 3.65 4.63
N ILE A 47 -9.17 3.06 4.72
CA ILE A 47 -9.37 1.77 5.41
C ILE A 47 -8.53 0.68 4.73
N ASN A 48 -8.51 0.64 3.39
CA ASN A 48 -7.73 -0.33 2.64
C ASN A 48 -6.21 -0.20 2.93
N SER A 49 -5.67 1.02 2.99
CA SER A 49 -4.26 1.23 3.33
C SER A 49 -3.90 0.75 4.74
N ILE A 50 -4.79 0.93 5.72
CA ILE A 50 -4.59 0.47 7.10
C ILE A 50 -4.59 -1.06 7.15
N LEU A 51 -5.53 -1.71 6.46
CA LEU A 51 -5.60 -3.17 6.40
C LEU A 51 -4.32 -3.80 5.83
N ILE A 52 -3.73 -3.17 4.82
CA ILE A 52 -2.49 -3.66 4.20
C ILE A 52 -1.27 -3.49 5.11
N MET A 53 -1.26 -2.45 5.96
CA MET A 53 -0.18 -2.26 6.94
C MET A 53 -0.28 -3.20 8.14
N MET A 54 -1.46 -3.78 8.39
CA MET A 54 -1.69 -4.74 9.49
C MET A 54 -1.39 -6.19 9.12
N LEU A 55 -1.16 -6.49 7.84
CA LEU A 55 -0.83 -7.82 7.30
C LEU A 55 0.67 -8.00 7.10
#